data_AF-A0A6C0HMA1-F1
#
_entry.id   AF-A0A6C0HMA1-F1
#
_cell.length_a   1.000
_cell.length_b   1.000
_cell.length_c   1.000
_cell.angle_alpha   90.00
_cell.angle_beta   90.00
_cell.angle_gamma   90.00
#
_symmetry.space_group_name_H-M   'P 1'
#
loop_
_entity.id
_entity.type
_entity.pdbx_description
1 polymer ?
#
loop_
_entity_poly.entity_id
_entity_poly.type
_entity_poly.pdbx_seq_one_letter_code
_entity_poly.pdbx_strand_id
1 'polypeptide(L)'
;MYRDIGLGDGENMRPILSRRSALPVEVTVEMKLRGNLDLYEGNRPFVRDNTQLRSYPITRKDFFDLTLRAYAPNKLDVLVDGFVIDTLTFSLNPLVEEETPEELKYREWYDAKKEYQSYLDTTHQFVSEPQLQLVEKERKDVLSQLEEAYKVLDCMDVTTEEYKLCLAEIEHRMNPYLLKFKDCVYS
;
A
#
# COMPACT_ATOMS: atom_id res chain seq x y z
N MET A 1 -24.36 -4.43 7.06
CA MET A 1 -23.08 -3.79 6.69
C MET A 1 -22.06 -4.91 6.53
N TYR A 2 -21.05 -4.76 5.67
CA TYR A 2 -20.00 -5.78 5.52
C TYR A 2 -18.74 -5.33 6.28
N ARG A 3 -17.78 -6.22 6.52
CA ARG A 3 -16.49 -5.88 7.18
C ARG A 3 -15.50 -5.28 6.18
N ASP A 4 -14.35 -4.78 6.62
CA ASP A 4 -13.33 -4.35 5.67
C ASP A 4 -12.89 -5.55 4.80
N ILE A 5 -12.64 -5.30 3.52
CA ILE A 5 -12.03 -6.27 2.60
C ILE A 5 -10.68 -5.71 2.20
N GLY A 6 -9.65 -6.53 2.34
CA GLY A 6 -8.29 -6.07 2.18
C GLY A 6 -7.31 -7.18 1.87
N LEU A 7 -6.04 -6.80 1.82
CA LEU A 7 -4.93 -7.65 1.43
C LEU A 7 -4.04 -7.99 2.61
N GLY A 8 -3.42 -9.16 2.57
CA GLY A 8 -2.28 -9.47 3.43
C GLY A 8 -1.04 -8.73 2.97
N ASP A 9 -0.39 -8.02 3.89
CA ASP A 9 0.90 -7.35 3.72
C ASP A 9 1.81 -7.73 4.89
N GLY A 10 2.49 -8.86 4.71
CA GLY A 10 3.19 -9.56 5.79
C GLY A 10 2.20 -10.09 6.81
N GLU A 11 2.35 -9.69 8.07
CA GLU A 11 1.43 -10.08 9.16
C GLU A 11 0.20 -9.14 9.27
N ASN A 12 0.19 -8.05 8.50
CA ASN A 12 -0.82 -7.00 8.60
C ASN A 12 -1.87 -7.10 7.50
N MET A 13 -3.09 -6.72 7.83
CA MET A 13 -4.20 -6.59 6.90
C MET A 13 -4.30 -5.13 6.46
N ARG A 14 -4.12 -4.90 5.16
CA ARG A 14 -4.30 -3.60 4.52
C ARG A 14 -5.72 -3.51 3.95
N PRO A 15 -6.63 -2.70 4.52
CA PRO A 15 -7.98 -2.54 4.00
C PRO A 15 -7.94 -1.84 2.63
N ILE A 16 -8.72 -2.33 1.67
CA ILE A 16 -8.87 -1.74 0.34
C ILE A 16 -10.31 -1.24 0.15
N LEU A 17 -11.30 -2.06 0.51
CA LEU A 17 -12.70 -1.68 0.58
C LEU A 17 -13.12 -1.55 2.05
N SER A 18 -13.53 -0.34 2.45
CA SER A 18 -14.00 -0.09 3.80
C SER A 18 -15.43 -0.62 4.05
N ARG A 19 -15.67 -1.10 5.27
CA ARG A 19 -16.94 -1.63 5.79
C ARG A 19 -18.16 -0.72 5.64
N ARG A 20 -17.96 0.59 5.46
CA ARG A 20 -19.03 1.60 5.38
C ARG A 20 -19.25 2.16 3.98
N SER A 21 -18.56 1.64 2.96
CA SER A 21 -18.74 2.13 1.60
C SER A 21 -20.16 1.82 1.10
N ALA A 22 -20.79 2.82 0.47
CA ALA A 22 -22.09 2.65 -0.15
C ALA A 22 -21.94 1.78 -1.41
N LEU A 23 -22.86 0.82 -1.60
CA LEU A 23 -22.91 0.03 -2.82
C LEU A 23 -23.66 0.81 -3.92
N PRO A 24 -23.25 0.71 -5.19
CA PRO A 24 -22.07 -0.01 -5.69
C PRO A 24 -20.75 0.68 -5.33
N VAL A 25 -19.72 -0.11 -5.02
CA VAL A 25 -18.36 0.39 -4.74
C VAL A 25 -17.33 -0.35 -5.60
N GLU A 26 -16.35 0.40 -6.07
CA GLU A 26 -15.19 -0.10 -6.80
C GLU A 26 -13.96 0.67 -6.34
N VAL A 27 -12.90 -0.03 -5.96
CA VAL A 27 -11.63 0.56 -5.58
C VAL A 27 -10.52 -0.15 -6.33
N THR A 28 -9.69 0.62 -7.02
CA THR A 28 -8.51 0.15 -7.72
C THR A 28 -7.26 0.62 -6.99
N VAL A 29 -6.32 -0.29 -6.78
CA VAL A 29 -5.01 0.01 -6.21
C VAL A 29 -3.93 -0.58 -7.10
N GLU A 30 -2.88 0.20 -7.35
CA GLU A 30 -1.68 -0.29 -8.00
C GLU A 30 -0.91 -1.18 -7.02
N MET A 31 -0.55 -2.38 -7.47
CA MET A 31 0.09 -3.41 -6.66
C MET A 31 1.44 -3.80 -7.27
N LYS A 32 2.44 -3.93 -6.40
CA LYS A 32 3.72 -4.59 -6.73
C LYS A 32 3.91 -5.76 -5.79
N LEU A 33 3.67 -6.97 -6.29
CA LEU A 33 3.69 -8.18 -5.46
C LEU A 33 4.31 -9.34 -6.23
N ARG A 34 5.17 -10.10 -5.54
CA ARG A 34 5.69 -11.38 -6.02
C ARG A 34 5.33 -12.45 -5.00
N GLY A 35 4.55 -13.46 -5.40
CA GLY A 35 4.08 -14.50 -4.49
C GLY A 35 2.56 -14.63 -4.51
N ASN A 36 1.94 -14.66 -3.35
CA ASN A 36 0.48 -14.84 -3.24
C ASN A 36 -0.22 -13.52 -2.95
N LEU A 37 -1.27 -13.23 -3.70
CA LEU A 37 -2.25 -12.21 -3.39
C LEU A 37 -3.29 -12.82 -2.44
N ASP A 38 -3.16 -12.54 -1.15
CA ASP A 38 -4.04 -13.05 -0.12
C ASP A 38 -5.11 -12.00 0.24
N LEU A 39 -6.38 -12.33 -0.01
CA LEU A 39 -7.54 -11.50 0.34
C LEU A 39 -8.14 -11.94 1.66
N TYR A 40 -8.50 -10.95 2.48
CA TYR A 40 -9.10 -11.13 3.80
C TYR A 40 -10.37 -10.30 3.95
N GLU A 41 -11.28 -10.80 4.77
CA GLU A 41 -12.45 -10.12 5.30
C GLU A 41 -12.29 -9.96 6.82
N GLY A 42 -12.35 -8.72 7.31
CA GLY A 42 -12.32 -8.42 8.73
C GLY A 42 -11.73 -7.05 9.03
N ASN A 43 -11.93 -6.59 10.26
CA ASN A 43 -11.56 -5.24 10.69
C ASN A 43 -10.25 -5.21 11.49
N ARG A 44 -9.68 -6.36 11.82
CA ARG A 44 -8.53 -6.42 12.72
C ARG A 44 -7.26 -6.02 11.96
N PRO A 45 -6.27 -5.40 12.62
CA PRO A 45 -5.04 -4.97 11.94
C PRO A 45 -4.17 -6.14 11.46
N PHE A 46 -4.25 -7.31 12.10
CA PHE A 46 -3.42 -8.48 11.76
C PHE A 46 -4.19 -9.51 10.95
N VAL A 47 -3.57 -10.09 9.92
CA VAL A 47 -4.22 -11.08 9.04
C VAL A 47 -4.71 -12.32 9.79
N ARG A 48 -4.00 -12.74 10.84
CA ARG A 48 -4.33 -13.91 11.67
C ARG A 48 -5.67 -13.78 12.41
N ASP A 49 -6.11 -12.55 12.64
CA ASP A 49 -7.32 -12.21 13.39
C ASP A 49 -8.50 -11.92 12.44
N ASN A 50 -8.30 -12.11 11.13
CA ASN A 50 -9.29 -11.90 10.08
C ASN A 50 -9.59 -13.22 9.34
N THR A 51 -10.68 -13.22 8.57
CA THR A 51 -11.05 -14.40 7.76
C THR A 51 -10.38 -14.32 6.39
N GLN A 52 -9.55 -15.29 6.04
CA GLN A 52 -9.01 -15.38 4.69
C GLN A 52 -10.13 -15.77 3.72
N LEU A 53 -10.33 -14.96 2.67
CA LEU A 53 -11.30 -15.25 1.61
C LEU A 53 -10.68 -16.13 0.53
N ARG A 54 -9.51 -15.73 0.01
CA ARG A 54 -8.85 -16.40 -1.12
C ARG A 54 -7.38 -16.04 -1.20
N SER A 55 -6.60 -16.93 -1.81
CA SER A 55 -5.20 -16.72 -2.16
C SER A 55 -5.01 -16.96 -3.66
N TYR A 56 -4.36 -16.04 -4.36
CA TYR A 56 -4.04 -16.19 -5.78
C TYR A 56 -2.52 -16.16 -6.00
N PRO A 57 -1.94 -17.17 -6.65
CA PRO A 57 -0.52 -17.11 -7.02
C PRO A 57 -0.31 -16.09 -8.14
N ILE A 58 0.46 -15.04 -7.86
CA ILE A 58 0.88 -14.01 -8.80
C ILE A 58 2.33 -14.28 -9.21
N THR A 59 2.52 -14.65 -10.48
CA THR A 59 3.84 -14.95 -11.05
C THR A 59 4.51 -13.74 -11.69
N ARG A 60 3.85 -12.58 -11.72
CA ARG A 60 4.35 -11.36 -12.34
C ARG A 60 5.40 -10.67 -11.46
N LYS A 61 6.29 -9.92 -12.11
CA LYS A 61 7.34 -9.11 -11.45
C LYS A 61 7.08 -7.61 -11.52
N ASP A 62 6.11 -7.21 -12.33
CA ASP A 62 5.80 -5.81 -12.62
C ASP A 62 4.55 -5.36 -11.85
N PHE A 63 4.30 -4.05 -11.87
CA PHE A 63 3.10 -3.45 -11.31
C PHE A 63 1.85 -3.94 -12.05
N PHE A 64 0.74 -4.04 -11.33
CA PHE A 64 -0.56 -4.39 -11.89
C PHE A 64 -1.67 -3.69 -11.09
N ASP A 65 -2.81 -3.47 -11.73
CA ASP A 65 -3.97 -2.88 -11.07
C ASP A 65 -4.82 -3.99 -10.43
N LEU A 66 -5.00 -3.93 -9.11
CA LEU A 66 -5.99 -4.73 -8.43
C LEU A 66 -7.25 -3.89 -8.23
N THR A 67 -8.38 -4.34 -8.79
CA THR A 67 -9.68 -3.74 -8.53
C THR A 67 -10.53 -4.68 -7.69
N LEU A 68 -11.03 -4.17 -6.56
CA LEU A 68 -12.02 -4.83 -5.73
C LEU A 68 -13.36 -4.14 -5.90
N ARG A 69 -14.38 -4.91 -6.25
CA ARG A 69 -15.65 -4.35 -6.73
C ARG A 69 -16.85 -5.07 -6.16
N ALA A 70 -17.70 -4.35 -5.46
CA ALA A 70 -18.93 -4.87 -4.89
C ALA A 70 -20.14 -4.11 -5.43
N TYR A 71 -20.93 -4.78 -6.27
CA TYR A 71 -22.15 -4.22 -6.85
C TYR A 71 -23.43 -4.67 -6.15
N ALA A 72 -23.34 -5.76 -5.40
CA ALA A 72 -24.43 -6.32 -4.63
C ALA A 72 -23.92 -6.71 -3.24
N PRO A 73 -24.80 -6.76 -2.23
CA PRO A 73 -24.43 -7.29 -0.94
C PRO A 73 -23.87 -8.72 -1.10
N ASN A 74 -22.79 -9.05 -0.39
CA ASN A 74 -22.12 -10.35 -0.39
C ASN A 74 -21.49 -10.79 -1.71
N LYS A 75 -21.29 -9.91 -2.68
CA LYS A 75 -20.57 -10.26 -3.92
C LYS A 75 -19.43 -9.29 -4.16
N LEU A 76 -18.23 -9.84 -4.26
CA LEU A 76 -17.00 -9.13 -4.55
C LEU A 76 -16.39 -9.70 -5.82
N ASP A 77 -16.36 -8.93 -6.89
CA ASP A 77 -15.51 -9.22 -8.03
C ASP A 77 -14.08 -8.79 -7.70
N VAL A 78 -13.13 -9.66 -8.01
CA VAL A 78 -11.70 -9.40 -7.93
C VAL A 78 -11.19 -9.30 -9.35
N LEU A 79 -10.60 -8.16 -9.70
CA LEU A 79 -10.07 -7.93 -11.04
C LEU A 79 -8.58 -7.63 -10.96
N VAL A 80 -7.83 -8.15 -11.94
CA VAL A 80 -6.42 -7.82 -12.17
C VAL A 80 -6.31 -7.25 -13.57
N ASP A 81 -5.77 -6.03 -13.70
CA ASP A 81 -5.69 -5.25 -14.94
C ASP A 81 -7.03 -5.17 -15.69
N GLY A 82 -8.12 -4.97 -14.93
CA GLY A 82 -9.48 -4.87 -15.47
C GLY A 82 -10.14 -6.19 -15.87
N PHE A 83 -9.45 -7.33 -15.74
CA PHE A 83 -10.03 -8.66 -15.98
C PHE A 83 -10.53 -9.28 -14.68
N VAL A 84 -11.81 -9.67 -14.63
CA VAL A 84 -12.36 -10.43 -13.50
C VAL A 84 -11.67 -11.79 -13.43
N ILE A 85 -10.93 -12.01 -12.35
CA ILE A 85 -10.24 -13.28 -12.09
C ILE A 85 -11.06 -14.20 -11.18
N ASP A 86 -11.93 -13.65 -10.35
CA ASP A 86 -12.82 -14.41 -9.46
C ASP A 86 -14.00 -13.53 -8.99
N THR A 87 -15.06 -14.19 -8.51
CA THR A 87 -16.18 -13.56 -7.81
C THR A 87 -16.36 -14.26 -6.47
N LEU A 88 -16.01 -13.57 -5.39
CA LEU A 88 -16.05 -14.07 -4.03
C LEU A 88 -17.35 -13.66 -3.32
N THR A 89 -17.71 -14.46 -2.31
CA THR A 89 -18.76 -14.11 -1.36
C THR A 89 -18.15 -13.72 -0.03
N PHE A 90 -18.52 -12.54 0.48
CA PHE A 90 -18.19 -12.10 1.84
C PHE A 90 -19.44 -12.12 2.72
N SER A 91 -19.26 -11.98 4.03
CA SER A 91 -20.35 -12.04 5.00
C SER A 91 -20.96 -10.66 5.27
N LEU A 92 -22.29 -10.54 5.18
CA LEU A 92 -22.97 -9.44 5.86
C LEU A 92 -23.01 -9.76 7.35
N ASN A 93 -22.31 -8.97 8.15
CA ASN A 93 -22.44 -9.03 9.59
C ASN A 93 -23.10 -7.75 10.11
N PRO A 94 -24.33 -7.80 10.67
CA PRO A 94 -24.96 -6.62 11.27
C PRO A 94 -24.24 -6.16 12.55
N LEU A 95 -23.50 -7.05 13.21
CA LEU A 95 -22.68 -6.78 14.40
C LEU A 95 -21.22 -6.71 13.98
N VAL A 96 -20.87 -5.61 13.31
CA VAL A 96 -19.49 -5.28 13.00
C VAL A 96 -18.83 -4.82 14.30
N GLU A 97 -17.95 -5.65 14.85
CA GLU A 97 -17.11 -5.23 15.99
C GLU A 97 -16.22 -4.07 15.52
N GLU A 98 -16.32 -2.95 16.24
CA GLU A 98 -15.43 -1.81 16.03
C GLU A 98 -14.02 -2.17 16.54
N GLU A 99 -13.01 -1.60 15.89
CA GLU A 99 -11.63 -1.70 16.33
C GLU A 99 -11.47 -1.05 17.72
N THR A 100 -10.58 -1.60 18.54
CA THR A 100 -10.21 -0.97 19.81
C THR A 100 -9.36 0.27 19.54
N PRO A 101 -9.28 1.22 20.50
CA PRO A 101 -8.40 2.38 20.37
C PRO A 101 -6.94 2.02 20.10
N GLU A 102 -6.45 0.89 20.63
CA GLU A 102 -5.10 0.38 20.40
C GLU A 102 -4.91 -0.11 18.96
N GLU A 103 -5.92 -0.81 18.41
CA GLU A 103 -5.90 -1.28 17.01
C GLU A 103 -5.93 -0.11 16.03
N LEU A 104 -6.73 0.92 16.33
CA LEU A 104 -6.77 2.15 15.52
C LEU A 104 -5.41 2.87 15.52
N LYS A 105 -4.79 3.02 16.70
CA LYS A 105 -3.44 3.61 16.81
C LYS A 105 -2.40 2.79 16.04
N TYR A 106 -2.49 1.47 16.10
CA TYR A 106 -1.59 0.59 15.36
C TYR A 106 -1.78 0.76 13.84
N ARG A 107 -3.03 0.83 13.36
CA ARG A 107 -3.32 1.04 11.94
C ARG A 107 -2.78 2.38 11.45
N GLU A 108 -3.01 3.46 12.20
CA GLU A 108 -2.44 4.78 11.90
C GLU A 108 -0.91 4.75 11.84
N TRP A 109 -0.27 4.05 12.77
CA TRP A 109 1.18 3.85 12.77
C TRP A 109 1.66 3.08 11.53
N TYR A 110 0.98 1.98 11.21
CA TYR A 110 1.35 1.11 10.08
C TYR A 110 1.15 1.82 8.73
N ASP A 111 0.05 2.56 8.58
CA ASP A 111 -0.23 3.36 7.39
C ASP A 111 0.84 4.44 7.19
N ALA A 112 1.25 5.15 8.24
CA ALA A 112 2.34 6.13 8.18
C ALA A 112 3.69 5.47 7.81
N LYS A 113 4.00 4.31 8.38
CA LYS A 113 5.19 3.53 8.03
C LYS A 113 5.16 3.12 6.54
N LYS A 114 4.01 2.69 6.04
CA LYS A 114 3.84 2.24 4.65
C LYS A 114 3.91 3.38 3.65
N GLU A 115 3.33 4.53 3.97
CA GLU A 115 3.44 5.74 3.16
C GLU A 115 4.90 6.16 3.03
N TYR A 116 5.62 6.21 4.16
CA TYR A 116 7.06 6.47 4.18
C TYR A 116 7.84 5.46 3.32
N GLN A 117 7.63 4.16 3.53
CA GLN A 117 8.28 3.11 2.73
C GLN A 117 7.98 3.23 1.23
N SER A 118 6.72 3.48 0.86
CA SER A 118 6.28 3.61 -0.53
C SER A 118 6.98 4.78 -1.21
N TYR A 119 7.14 5.90 -0.51
CA TYR A 119 7.88 7.05 -1.03
C TYR A 119 9.37 6.70 -1.28
N LEU A 120 10.03 6.02 -0.33
CA LEU A 120 11.41 5.58 -0.49
C LEU A 120 11.57 4.65 -1.69
N ASP A 121 10.73 3.62 -1.79
CA ASP A 121 10.79 2.62 -2.86
C ASP A 121 10.56 3.24 -4.24
N THR A 122 9.58 4.14 -4.35
CA THR A 122 9.27 4.85 -5.60
C THR A 122 10.40 5.77 -5.99
N THR A 123 10.93 6.55 -5.03
CA THR A 123 12.05 7.48 -5.28
C THR A 123 13.31 6.72 -5.67
N HIS A 124 13.63 5.62 -4.96
CA HIS A 124 14.77 4.77 -5.27
C HIS A 124 14.66 4.17 -6.67
N GLN A 125 13.48 3.65 -7.04
CA GLN A 125 13.24 3.12 -8.38
C GLN A 125 13.47 4.19 -9.44
N PHE A 126 12.89 5.38 -9.26
CA PHE A 126 13.03 6.50 -10.19
C PHE A 126 14.49 6.90 -10.39
N VAL A 127 15.26 7.14 -9.31
CA VAL A 127 16.67 7.58 -9.45
C VAL A 127 17.60 6.46 -9.94
N SER A 128 17.17 5.20 -9.80
CA SER A 128 17.90 4.05 -10.32
C SER A 128 17.69 3.84 -11.82
N GLU A 129 16.77 4.58 -12.46
CA GLU A 129 16.51 4.42 -13.89
C GLU A 129 17.77 4.75 -14.74
N PRO A 130 18.18 3.84 -15.64
CA PRO A 130 19.38 4.04 -16.47
C PRO A 130 19.23 5.20 -17.46
N GLN A 131 18.00 5.52 -17.87
CA GLN A 131 17.72 6.55 -18.88
C GLN A 131 17.66 7.96 -18.30
N LEU A 132 17.57 8.08 -16.97
CA LEU A 132 17.57 9.38 -16.30
C LEU A 132 18.95 10.02 -16.44
N GLN A 133 19.06 11.12 -17.17
CA GLN A 133 20.29 11.93 -17.30
C GLN A 133 20.58 12.71 -16.01
N LEU A 134 20.77 11.98 -14.91
CA LEU A 134 21.16 12.56 -13.64
C LEU A 134 22.64 12.94 -13.69
N VAL A 135 22.96 14.10 -13.13
CA VAL A 135 24.34 14.40 -12.72
C VAL A 135 24.73 13.31 -11.73
N GLU A 136 25.76 12.52 -12.06
CA GLU A 136 26.14 11.32 -11.29
C GLU A 136 26.36 11.61 -9.79
N LYS A 137 26.82 12.84 -9.48
CA LYS A 137 26.97 13.33 -8.11
C LYS A 137 25.63 13.46 -7.38
N GLU A 138 24.62 14.12 -7.97
CA GLU A 138 23.30 14.28 -7.36
C GLU A 138 22.61 12.92 -7.19
N ARG A 139 22.76 12.01 -8.17
CA ARG A 139 22.26 10.63 -8.05
C ARG A 139 22.84 9.90 -6.85
N LYS A 140 24.17 9.97 -6.65
CA LYS A 140 24.86 9.36 -5.51
C LYS A 140 24.41 9.96 -4.18
N ASP A 141 24.25 11.28 -4.13
CA ASP A 141 23.80 11.97 -2.92
C ASP A 141 22.36 11.58 -2.55
N VAL A 142 21.45 11.44 -3.53
CA VAL A 142 20.07 10.98 -3.31
C VAL A 142 20.03 9.52 -2.86
N LEU A 143 20.76 8.63 -3.53
CA LEU A 143 20.81 7.21 -3.15
C LEU A 143 21.35 7.01 -1.73
N SER A 144 22.40 7.73 -1.35
CA SER A 144 22.95 7.71 0.01
C SER A 144 21.93 8.17 1.06
N GLN A 145 21.16 9.22 0.77
CA GLN A 145 20.09 9.68 1.67
C GLN A 145 18.94 8.69 1.77
N LEU A 146 18.58 8.02 0.66
CA LEU A 146 17.58 6.95 0.69
C LEU A 146 18.06 5.77 1.53
N GLU A 147 19.32 5.35 1.40
CA GLU A 147 19.90 4.28 2.24
C GLU A 147 19.85 4.63 3.73
N GLU A 148 20.14 5.88 4.11
CA GLU A 148 20.00 6.34 5.49
C GLU A 148 18.53 6.34 5.95
N ALA A 149 17.63 6.79 5.08
CA ALA A 149 16.19 6.82 5.33
C ALA A 149 15.58 5.42 5.53
N TYR A 150 16.08 4.41 4.80
CA TYR A 150 15.67 3.01 4.97
C TYR A 150 15.99 2.48 6.37
N LYS A 151 17.05 2.94 7.04
CA LYS A 151 17.38 2.52 8.40
C LYS A 151 16.30 2.87 9.42
N VAL A 152 15.49 3.90 9.15
CA VAL A 152 14.35 4.26 10.00
C VAL A 152 13.29 3.16 10.00
N LEU A 153 13.09 2.47 8.87
CA LEU A 153 12.11 1.37 8.76
C LEU A 153 12.50 0.13 9.56
N ASP A 154 13.80 -0.05 9.81
CA ASP A 154 14.37 -1.13 10.62
C ASP A 154 14.27 -0.85 12.13
N CYS A 155 13.99 0.39 12.52
CA CYS A 155 13.82 0.79 13.91
C CYS A 155 12.40 0.46 14.40
N MET A 156 12.28 -0.29 15.49
CA MET A 156 10.98 -0.70 16.05
C MET A 156 10.32 0.38 16.92
N ASP A 157 11.07 1.39 17.35
CA ASP A 157 10.60 2.40 18.33
C ASP A 157 10.10 3.71 17.69
N VAL A 158 10.02 3.76 16.36
CA VAL A 158 9.55 4.95 15.63
C VAL A 158 8.05 5.10 15.79
N THR A 159 7.61 6.27 16.25
CA THR A 159 6.19 6.62 16.42
C THR A 159 5.54 7.06 15.10
N THR A 160 4.20 7.12 15.09
CA THR A 160 3.43 7.58 13.91
C THR A 160 3.84 8.98 13.46
N GLU A 161 4.02 9.91 14.42
CA GLU A 161 4.39 11.30 14.11
C GLU A 161 5.85 11.39 13.64
N GLU A 162 6.74 10.55 14.15
CA GLU A 162 8.12 10.48 13.64
C GLU A 162 8.16 9.97 12.19
N TYR A 163 7.38 8.94 11.83
CA TYR A 163 7.28 8.52 10.41
C TYR A 163 6.79 9.65 9.50
N LYS A 164 5.77 10.41 9.93
CA LYS A 164 5.27 11.57 9.16
C LYS A 164 6.31 12.67 9.04
N LEU A 165 7.06 12.95 10.10
CA LEU A 165 8.14 13.93 10.09
C LEU A 165 9.29 13.49 9.17
N CYS A 166 9.71 12.23 9.26
CA CYS A 166 10.73 11.66 8.38
C CYS A 166 10.30 11.72 6.91
N LEU A 167 9.03 11.41 6.62
CA LEU A 167 8.47 11.56 5.27
C LEU A 167 8.55 13.00 4.78
N ALA A 168 8.06 13.97 5.56
CA ALA A 168 8.08 15.38 5.18
C ALA A 168 9.52 15.90 4.97
N GLU A 169 10.47 15.47 5.81
CA GLU A 169 11.87 15.84 5.70
C GLU A 169 12.51 15.29 4.42
N ILE A 170 12.30 14.01 4.11
CA ILE A 170 12.87 13.41 2.90
C ILE A 170 12.20 13.94 1.64
N GLU A 171 10.89 14.18 1.66
CA GLU A 171 10.19 14.87 0.58
C GLU A 171 10.77 16.27 0.32
N HIS A 172 10.96 17.05 1.38
CA HIS A 172 11.53 18.39 1.27
C HIS A 172 12.94 18.37 0.65
N ARG A 173 13.74 17.35 0.98
CA ARG A 173 15.09 17.19 0.42
C ARG A 173 15.08 16.68 -1.02
N MET A 174 14.23 15.71 -1.34
CA MET A 174 14.28 14.98 -2.61
C MET A 174 13.42 15.61 -3.70
N ASN A 175 12.25 16.16 -3.38
CA ASN A 175 11.33 16.74 -4.36
C ASN A 175 11.96 17.82 -5.24
N PRO A 176 12.82 18.73 -4.76
CA PRO A 176 13.49 19.69 -5.61
C PRO A 176 14.35 19.05 -6.71
N TYR A 177 14.93 17.88 -6.44
CA TYR A 177 15.65 17.10 -7.44
C TYR A 177 14.65 16.45 -8.40
N LEU A 178 13.67 15.71 -7.89
CA LEU A 178 12.63 15.04 -8.68
C LEU A 178 11.90 15.99 -9.66
N LEU A 179 11.61 17.21 -9.23
CA LEU A 179 10.95 18.23 -10.06
C LEU A 179 11.84 18.71 -11.22
N LYS A 180 13.14 18.94 -10.98
CA LYS A 180 14.09 19.27 -12.06
C LYS A 180 14.14 18.16 -13.13
N PHE A 181 13.87 16.91 -12.74
CA PHE A 181 13.97 15.76 -13.63
C PHE A 181 12.69 15.51 -14.44
N LYS A 182 11.51 15.86 -13.89
CA LYS A 182 10.24 15.81 -14.62
C LYS A 182 10.27 16.70 -15.87
N ASP A 183 10.93 17.85 -15.79
CA ASP A 183 11.05 18.77 -16.92
C ASP A 183 12.04 18.27 -17.99
N CYS A 184 13.05 17.47 -17.64
CA CYS A 184 14.06 16.96 -18.58
C CYS A 184 13.59 15.77 -19.44
N VAL A 185 12.57 15.01 -19.02
CA VAL A 185 12.05 13.85 -19.77
C VAL A 185 11.05 14.26 -20.87
N TYR A 186 10.51 15.47 -20.79
CA TYR A 186 9.54 16.02 -21.75
C TYR A 186 10.06 17.24 -22.54
N SER A 187 11.37 17.49 -22.49
CA SER A 187 12.08 18.51 -23.30
C SER A 187 12.79 17.85 -24.48
#